data_AF-A0A8S9TGD4-F1
#
_entry.id   AF-A0A8S9TGD4-F1
#
_cell.length_a   1.000
_cell.length_b   1.000
_cell.length_c   1.000
_cell.angle_alpha   90.00
_cell.angle_beta   90.00
_cell.angle_gamma   90.00
#
_symmetry.space_group_name_H-M   'P 1'
#
loop_
_entity.id
_entity.type
_entity.pdbx_description
1 polymer ?
#
loop_
_entity_poly.entity_id
_entity_poly.type
_entity_poly.pdbx_seq_one_letter_code
_entity_poly.pdbx_strand_id
1 'polypeptide(L)'
;MAGELFTAATPDPAAPPRGIKRSIEEVADSLLRSSLEDLVAGETKNVPLADIRDALMDHLLGSIQTDLKHTVLFVCEEVADIRPEQAASDVANGINSGIAEEVPLLEGVEGDYQIHSRLSEGDSIPRCDATLLKIPVSKHEIEKEKHAAKKAIKNKIKKFKKSSGETSKPSADFYVLSPEELKMHLSSIPFEDAKAVAEFVSTKPLADGETRSAEQLLLALDCEMCRTTKGVELTRLTLVDASEKVLLDEYVRPKNPIVDYCTRYSGVTCEIMEATTMRLADIQDKFLALVPAEAILVGHSIENDLQALRVLHRRVIDTVCLYPHPKGPPFRTALRFLASQYLNRAIQTGTDGHCSVEDALATLQLAQLKIKHGPTFPSIEHEYKQKKVVNEMARAKKSVLIVDSQRACRSLSGGVACIIPREDPGEVVQTVVHQLTTGFPPHLTWARIRGVERSEIAAYVQKIKSNLPEHSCLVTVLSGDTNELRALHKRRTARTDPRSSLIWDKKQQEELDATALTAQSGLVHIYLQ
;
A
#
# COMPACT_ATOMS: atom_id res chain seq x y z
N MET A 1 -26.04 80.18 4.67
CA MET A 1 -25.78 80.32 6.11
C MET A 1 -24.29 80.18 6.33
N ALA A 2 -23.76 81.09 7.13
CA ALA A 2 -22.36 81.34 7.42
C ALA A 2 -21.62 80.16 8.06
N GLY A 3 -20.28 80.20 8.00
CA GLY A 3 -19.44 79.43 8.92
C GLY A 3 -18.02 79.12 8.42
N GLU A 4 -17.20 80.14 8.17
CA GLU A 4 -15.74 80.01 8.32
C GLU A 4 -15.40 79.74 9.81
N LEU A 5 -14.34 78.98 10.11
CA LEU A 5 -13.19 79.46 10.92
C LEU A 5 -12.14 78.35 11.17
N PHE A 6 -10.89 78.62 10.72
CA PHE A 6 -9.58 78.53 11.42
C PHE A 6 -9.25 77.24 12.23
N THR A 7 -8.04 76.66 12.28
CA THR A 7 -6.67 77.00 11.84
C THR A 7 -5.76 75.78 12.03
N ALA A 8 -4.66 75.75 11.29
CA ALA A 8 -3.57 74.80 11.45
C ALA A 8 -2.77 75.01 12.76
N ALA A 9 -2.27 73.92 13.33
CA ALA A 9 -1.14 73.89 14.26
C ALA A 9 -0.28 72.63 14.00
N THR A 10 0.98 72.85 13.64
CA THR A 10 2.08 71.85 13.65
C THR A 10 2.60 71.66 15.08
N PRO A 11 3.06 70.46 15.51
CA PRO A 11 4.49 70.06 15.39
C PRO A 11 4.63 68.53 15.12
N ASP A 12 5.76 67.87 14.79
CA ASP A 12 7.13 67.89 15.35
C ASP A 12 8.04 66.96 14.47
N PRO A 13 9.36 67.18 14.28
CA PRO A 13 10.22 66.33 13.46
C PRO A 13 11.16 65.46 14.33
N ALA A 14 10.71 64.29 14.78
CA ALA A 14 11.59 63.23 15.30
C ALA A 14 10.86 61.89 15.48
N ALA A 15 10.85 61.03 14.45
CA ALA A 15 10.63 59.59 14.63
C ALA A 15 11.28 58.81 13.47
N PRO A 16 11.98 57.69 13.74
CA PRO A 16 12.61 56.89 12.69
C PRO A 16 11.52 56.21 11.83
N PRO A 17 11.78 55.93 10.53
CA PRO A 17 10.78 55.29 9.69
C PRO A 17 10.47 53.89 10.23
N ARG A 18 9.20 53.67 10.55
CA ARG A 18 8.65 52.36 10.96
C ARG A 18 8.85 51.34 9.85
N GLY A 19 9.27 50.15 10.26
CA GLY A 19 9.68 49.03 9.42
C GLY A 19 8.71 48.70 8.28
N ILE A 20 9.33 48.37 7.15
CA ILE A 20 8.72 47.79 5.96
C ILE A 20 7.93 46.55 6.38
N LYS A 21 6.61 46.56 6.15
CA LYS A 21 5.76 45.37 6.26
C LYS A 21 6.23 44.36 5.21
N ARG A 22 6.99 43.35 5.63
CA ARG A 22 7.23 42.13 4.85
C ARG A 22 5.89 41.46 4.56
N SER A 23 5.68 40.98 3.33
CA SER A 23 4.42 40.37 2.92
C SER A 23 4.22 39.02 3.64
N ILE A 24 2.97 38.56 3.76
CA ILE A 24 2.62 37.28 4.42
C ILE A 24 3.29 36.08 3.71
N GLU A 25 3.61 36.22 2.41
CA GLU A 25 4.33 35.24 1.60
C GLU A 25 5.82 35.12 2.00
N GLU A 26 6.49 36.22 2.33
CA GLU A 26 7.89 36.23 2.80
C GLU A 26 8.07 35.60 4.19
N VAL A 27 7.01 35.56 5.01
CA VAL A 27 7.06 34.98 6.37
C VAL A 27 6.96 33.45 6.34
N ALA A 28 6.37 32.87 5.29
CA ALA A 28 5.99 31.46 5.27
C ALA A 28 7.03 30.53 4.62
N ASP A 29 7.75 31.00 3.59
CA ASP A 29 8.96 30.33 3.07
C ASP A 29 10.08 30.29 4.14
N SER A 30 10.04 31.23 5.09
CA SER A 30 10.95 31.22 6.24
C SER A 30 10.77 30.02 7.17
N LEU A 31 9.61 29.34 7.19
CA LEU A 31 9.37 28.22 8.12
C LEU A 31 10.01 26.90 7.67
N LEU A 32 9.94 26.56 6.37
CA LEU A 32 10.64 25.38 5.84
C LEU A 32 12.15 25.63 5.88
N ARG A 33 12.60 26.81 5.42
CA ARG A 33 14.01 27.20 5.48
C ARG A 33 14.53 27.22 6.91
N SER A 34 13.79 27.79 7.87
CA SER A 34 14.15 27.76 9.29
C SER A 34 14.21 26.33 9.83
N SER A 35 13.26 25.46 9.47
CA SER A 35 13.29 24.06 9.91
C SER A 35 14.52 23.32 9.36
N LEU A 36 14.87 23.55 8.09
CA LEU A 36 16.07 22.97 7.48
C LEU A 36 17.36 23.57 8.05
N GLU A 37 17.39 24.88 8.30
CA GLU A 37 18.49 25.58 8.96
C GLU A 37 18.71 25.07 10.39
N ASP A 38 17.64 24.83 11.16
CA ASP A 38 17.72 24.24 12.50
C ASP A 38 18.28 22.81 12.45
N LEU A 39 17.89 22.01 11.45
CA LEU A 39 18.44 20.66 11.24
C LEU A 39 19.92 20.69 10.86
N VAL A 40 20.36 21.71 10.12
CA VAL A 40 21.77 21.90 9.73
C VAL A 40 22.61 22.48 10.88
N ALA A 41 22.04 23.39 11.66
CA ALA A 41 22.70 24.09 12.76
C ALA A 41 22.78 23.27 14.06
N GLY A 42 22.00 22.20 14.18
CA GLY A 42 22.00 21.33 15.35
C GLY A 42 23.38 20.74 15.66
N GLU A 43 23.73 20.67 16.95
CA GLU A 43 25.02 20.13 17.43
C GLU A 43 25.27 18.66 17.04
N THR A 44 24.25 17.94 16.57
CA THR A 44 24.32 16.54 16.16
C THR A 44 24.78 16.39 14.71
N LYS A 45 26.00 15.86 14.52
CA LYS A 45 26.57 15.55 13.19
C LYS A 45 25.80 14.51 12.35
N ASN A 46 24.67 13.95 12.82
CA ASN A 46 23.91 12.90 12.13
C ASN A 46 22.39 13.04 12.38
N VAL A 47 21.70 13.74 11.48
CA VAL A 47 20.27 14.03 11.56
C VAL A 47 19.44 12.81 11.13
N PRO A 48 18.47 12.31 11.93
CA PRO A 48 17.58 11.24 11.50
C PRO A 48 16.83 11.59 10.21
N LEU A 49 16.79 10.66 9.25
CA LEU A 49 16.04 10.86 7.99
C LEU A 49 14.54 11.09 8.24
N ALA A 50 14.02 10.61 9.37
CA ALA A 50 12.65 10.85 9.80
C ALA A 50 12.37 12.32 10.11
N ASP A 51 13.35 13.07 10.63
CA ASP A 51 13.17 14.48 10.97
C ASP A 51 13.17 15.34 9.70
N ILE A 52 14.03 14.99 8.73
CA ILE A 52 14.03 15.59 7.38
C ILE A 52 12.69 15.31 6.68
N ARG A 53 12.17 14.07 6.79
CA ARG A 53 10.83 13.74 6.28
C ARG A 53 9.78 14.64 6.90
N ASP A 54 9.77 14.81 8.22
CA ASP A 54 8.71 15.54 8.90
C ASP A 54 8.68 17.02 8.48
N ALA A 55 9.86 17.64 8.34
CA ALA A 55 9.99 18.98 7.76
C ALA A 55 9.41 19.06 6.33
N LEU A 56 9.68 18.05 5.48
CA LEU A 56 9.14 17.98 4.12
C LEU A 56 7.64 17.66 4.08
N MET A 57 7.11 16.87 5.02
CA MET A 57 5.72 16.43 5.03
C MET A 57 4.77 17.55 5.42
N ASP A 58 5.18 18.42 6.34
CA ASP A 58 4.40 19.60 6.70
C ASP A 58 4.18 20.53 5.50
N HIS A 59 5.21 20.64 4.64
CA HIS A 59 5.09 21.28 3.34
C HIS A 59 4.18 20.49 2.38
N LEU A 60 4.49 19.21 2.12
CA LEU A 60 3.82 18.38 1.12
C LEU A 60 2.31 18.21 1.37
N LEU A 61 1.89 18.09 2.62
CA LEU A 61 0.49 17.88 3.01
C LEU A 61 -0.26 19.20 3.25
N GLY A 62 0.43 20.35 3.15
CA GLY A 62 -0.15 21.67 3.32
C GLY A 62 -0.44 22.04 4.78
N SER A 63 0.27 21.44 5.73
CA SER A 63 0.28 21.89 7.13
C SER A 63 0.92 23.27 7.25
N ILE A 64 1.86 23.59 6.36
CA ILE A 64 2.52 24.88 6.22
C ILE A 64 2.25 25.41 4.81
N GLN A 65 2.00 26.71 4.70
CA GLN A 65 1.80 27.38 3.41
C GLN A 65 3.17 27.80 2.86
N THR A 66 3.63 27.17 1.80
CA THR A 66 4.89 27.48 1.11
C THR A 66 4.60 27.92 -0.33
N ASP A 67 5.56 28.55 -0.98
CA ASP A 67 5.51 28.84 -2.42
C ASP A 67 5.81 27.61 -3.29
N LEU A 68 6.57 26.65 -2.75
CA LEU A 68 6.88 25.35 -3.36
C LEU A 68 5.63 24.59 -3.83
N LYS A 69 5.66 24.09 -5.06
CA LYS A 69 4.56 23.34 -5.71
C LYS A 69 4.94 21.90 -6.02
N HIS A 70 6.22 21.66 -6.30
CA HIS A 70 6.72 20.38 -6.78
C HIS A 70 7.85 19.89 -5.88
N THR A 71 7.83 18.62 -5.51
CA THR A 71 8.92 17.98 -4.76
C THR A 71 9.39 16.73 -5.48
N VAL A 72 10.70 16.62 -5.70
CA VAL A 72 11.35 15.44 -6.25
C VAL A 72 12.18 14.78 -5.15
N LEU A 73 11.79 13.58 -4.75
CA LEU A 73 12.56 12.71 -3.86
C LEU A 73 13.36 11.74 -4.72
N PHE A 74 14.66 12.00 -4.87
CA PHE A 74 15.59 11.21 -5.66
C PHE A 74 16.50 10.37 -4.75
N VAL A 75 16.24 9.07 -4.66
CA VAL A 75 16.96 8.17 -3.75
C VAL A 75 17.96 7.32 -4.52
N CYS A 76 19.22 7.40 -4.13
CA CYS A 76 20.33 6.63 -4.67
C CYS A 76 20.78 5.60 -3.62
N GLU A 77 20.42 4.32 -3.84
CA GLU A 77 20.82 3.23 -2.95
C GLU A 77 22.06 2.51 -3.47
N GLU A 78 22.80 1.82 -2.58
CA GLU A 78 23.93 0.97 -2.96
C GLU A 78 25.01 1.76 -3.72
N VAL A 79 25.30 2.99 -3.27
CA VAL A 79 26.36 3.85 -3.84
C VAL A 79 27.72 3.24 -3.50
N ALA A 80 28.47 2.85 -4.52
CA ALA A 80 29.69 2.05 -4.38
C ALA A 80 30.82 2.80 -3.63
N ASP A 81 30.92 4.11 -3.84
CA ASP A 81 32.02 4.98 -3.40
C ASP A 81 31.57 6.01 -2.36
N ILE A 82 30.61 5.67 -1.49
CA ILE A 82 30.04 6.60 -0.50
C ILE A 82 31.04 7.09 0.58
N ARG A 83 32.30 6.64 0.57
CA ARG A 83 33.36 7.19 1.42
C ARG A 83 34.63 7.40 0.60
N PRO A 84 35.35 8.52 0.79
CA PRO A 84 36.71 8.64 0.27
C PRO A 84 37.58 7.53 0.88
N GLU A 85 38.39 6.87 0.05
CA GLU A 85 39.27 5.75 0.45
C GLU A 85 40.23 6.10 1.61
N GLN A 86 40.48 7.38 1.89
CA GLN A 86 41.35 7.85 2.97
C GLN A 86 40.77 7.75 4.39
N ALA A 87 39.44 7.72 4.56
CA ALA A 87 38.86 7.56 5.91
C ALA A 87 38.94 6.11 6.44
N ALA A 88 39.09 5.13 5.54
CA ALA A 88 39.18 3.72 5.91
C ALA A 88 40.55 3.35 6.52
N SER A 89 41.64 4.05 6.13
CA SER A 89 42.97 3.83 6.71
C SER A 89 43.13 4.43 8.11
N ASP A 90 42.45 5.54 8.39
CA ASP A 90 42.67 6.29 9.63
C ASP A 90 41.88 5.71 10.81
N VAL A 91 40.70 5.14 10.54
CA VAL A 91 39.93 4.37 11.53
C VAL A 91 40.62 3.04 11.88
N ALA A 92 41.32 2.42 10.92
CA ALA A 92 42.09 1.20 11.17
C ALA A 92 43.39 1.45 11.96
N ASN A 93 43.96 2.66 11.89
CA ASN A 93 45.27 2.98 12.47
C ASN A 93 45.24 3.86 13.73
N GLY A 94 44.07 4.28 14.22
CA GLY A 94 43.95 5.02 15.48
C GLY A 94 44.67 6.38 15.47
N ILE A 95 44.82 6.99 14.29
CA ILE A 95 45.47 8.29 14.15
C ILE A 95 44.39 9.37 14.27
N ASN A 96 44.51 10.20 15.31
CA ASN A 96 43.69 11.39 15.48
C ASN A 96 44.37 12.54 14.71
N SER A 97 44.16 12.60 13.39
CA SER A 97 44.65 13.68 12.53
C SER A 97 43.58 14.77 12.37
N GLY A 98 43.97 16.01 12.67
CA GLY A 98 43.13 17.18 12.53
C GLY A 98 42.75 17.47 11.08
N ILE A 99 41.55 18.04 10.92
CA ILE A 99 41.00 18.72 9.74
C ILE A 99 41.28 17.96 8.44
N ALA A 100 40.57 16.85 8.23
CA ALA A 100 40.34 16.36 6.88
C ALA A 100 39.49 17.41 6.15
N GLU A 101 40.01 17.97 5.06
CA GLU A 101 39.22 18.82 4.15
C GLU A 101 37.96 18.04 3.72
N GLU A 102 36.78 18.57 4.03
CA GLU A 102 35.50 18.01 3.58
C GLU A 102 35.41 18.15 2.07
N VAL A 103 35.78 17.09 1.33
CA VAL A 103 35.54 17.02 -0.11
C VAL A 103 34.02 17.10 -0.33
N PRO A 104 33.52 18.06 -1.15
CA PRO A 104 32.10 18.17 -1.46
C PRO A 104 31.58 16.86 -2.04
N LEU A 105 30.48 16.36 -1.49
CA LEU A 105 30.05 14.98 -1.73
C LEU A 105 29.61 14.69 -3.18
N LEU A 106 29.20 15.75 -3.87
CA LEU A 106 28.90 15.82 -5.29
C LEU A 106 29.67 17.03 -5.83
N GLU A 107 30.93 16.84 -6.23
CA GLU A 107 31.75 17.93 -6.79
C GLU A 107 30.99 18.64 -7.92
N GLY A 108 30.84 19.96 -7.81
CA GLY A 108 30.16 20.80 -8.80
C GLY A 108 28.63 20.85 -8.71
N VAL A 109 28.00 20.25 -7.69
CA VAL A 109 26.55 20.38 -7.44
C VAL A 109 26.28 21.27 -6.24
N GLU A 110 26.10 22.57 -6.47
CA GLU A 110 25.62 23.50 -5.44
C GLU A 110 24.17 23.14 -5.05
N GLY A 111 23.90 22.95 -3.75
CA GLY A 111 22.55 22.95 -3.20
C GLY A 111 22.51 23.73 -1.91
N ASP A 112 21.30 24.10 -1.49
CA ASP A 112 21.11 25.02 -0.39
C ASP A 112 21.44 24.37 0.96
N TYR A 113 21.24 23.05 1.08
CA TYR A 113 21.50 22.31 2.32
C TYR A 113 22.12 20.94 2.07
N GLN A 114 23.21 20.64 2.80
CA GLN A 114 23.87 19.34 2.82
C GLN A 114 23.84 18.78 4.25
N ILE A 115 23.17 17.64 4.43
CA ILE A 115 22.91 17.06 5.75
C ILE A 115 23.49 15.63 5.80
N HIS A 116 24.37 15.40 6.77
CA HIS A 116 24.76 14.04 7.16
C HIS A 116 23.60 13.40 7.92
N SER A 117 23.06 12.31 7.38
CA SER A 117 21.82 11.72 7.87
C SER A 117 21.98 10.29 8.36
N ARG A 118 21.33 9.99 9.48
CA ARG A 118 21.10 8.63 9.95
C ARG A 118 19.84 8.07 9.31
N LEU A 119 19.98 7.08 8.44
CA LEU A 119 18.88 6.55 7.62
C LEU A 119 17.96 5.57 8.37
N SER A 120 18.45 4.92 9.43
CA SER A 120 17.65 4.08 10.33
C SER A 120 18.27 3.95 11.72
N GLU A 121 17.50 3.44 12.68
CA GLU A 121 17.93 3.25 14.07
C GLU A 121 18.35 1.82 14.40
N GLY A 122 19.20 1.68 15.41
CA GLY A 122 19.66 0.40 15.94
C GLY A 122 20.51 -0.36 14.92
N ASP A 123 20.16 -1.61 14.67
CA ASP A 123 20.80 -2.46 13.65
C ASP A 123 19.94 -2.61 12.39
N SER A 124 18.85 -1.84 12.27
CA SER A 124 17.90 -1.98 11.16
C SER A 124 18.56 -1.71 9.81
N ILE A 125 18.15 -2.45 8.78
CA ILE A 125 18.53 -2.14 7.40
C ILE A 125 17.77 -0.87 6.96
N PRO A 126 18.49 0.16 6.46
CA PRO A 126 17.86 1.37 5.94
C PRO A 126 16.82 1.07 4.88
N ARG A 127 15.65 1.70 5.00
CA ARG A 127 14.57 1.64 4.01
C ARG A 127 14.05 3.04 3.77
N CYS A 128 14.72 3.79 2.89
CA CYS A 128 14.41 5.18 2.61
C CYS A 128 12.95 5.37 2.19
N ASP A 129 12.37 4.42 1.46
CA ASP A 129 10.95 4.44 1.08
C ASP A 129 10.01 4.26 2.28
N ALA A 130 10.36 3.38 3.22
CA ALA A 130 9.59 3.20 4.44
C ALA A 130 9.67 4.42 5.36
N THR A 131 10.80 5.13 5.37
CA THR A 131 10.96 6.38 6.12
C THR A 131 10.22 7.51 5.43
N LEU A 132 10.58 7.84 4.18
CA LEU A 132 10.11 9.03 3.46
C LEU A 132 8.67 8.94 2.93
N LEU A 133 8.15 7.75 2.65
CA LEU A 133 6.80 7.60 2.08
C LEU A 133 5.76 7.03 3.06
N LYS A 134 6.13 6.88 4.34
CA LYS A 134 5.19 6.47 5.40
C LYS A 134 5.22 7.43 6.57
N ILE A 135 4.03 7.84 6.99
CA ILE A 135 3.80 8.75 8.09
C ILE A 135 3.47 7.91 9.33
N PRO A 136 4.25 7.99 10.41
CA PRO A 136 3.90 7.35 11.67
C PRO A 136 2.60 7.98 12.20
N VAL A 137 1.67 7.13 12.65
CA VAL A 137 0.43 7.60 13.26
C VAL A 137 0.66 7.75 14.76
N SER A 138 0.21 8.86 15.35
CA SER A 138 0.39 9.07 16.79
C SER A 138 -0.35 7.99 17.58
N LYS A 139 0.19 7.58 18.74
CA LYS A 139 -0.46 6.57 19.61
C LYS A 139 -1.90 6.96 19.96
N HIS A 140 -2.16 8.26 20.16
CA HIS A 140 -3.49 8.79 20.43
C HIS A 140 -4.47 8.58 19.27
N GLU A 141 -4.06 8.87 18.04
CA GLU A 141 -4.88 8.63 16.85
C GLU A 141 -5.14 7.14 16.63
N ILE A 142 -4.12 6.29 16.82
CA ILE A 142 -4.28 4.83 16.77
C ILE A 142 -5.36 4.37 17.76
N GLU A 143 -5.30 4.85 19.00
CA GLU A 143 -6.29 4.51 20.03
C GLU A 143 -7.69 5.06 19.70
N LYS A 144 -7.77 6.27 19.16
CA LYS A 144 -9.02 6.91 18.71
C LYS A 144 -9.68 6.12 17.58
N GLU A 145 -8.92 5.74 16.55
CA GLU A 145 -9.42 4.94 15.42
C GLU A 145 -9.82 3.52 15.87
N LYS A 146 -8.99 2.87 16.71
CA LYS A 146 -9.32 1.57 17.34
C LYS A 146 -10.63 1.66 18.14
N HIS A 147 -10.82 2.73 18.91
CA HIS A 147 -12.05 2.95 19.68
C HIS A 147 -13.26 3.20 18.75
N ALA A 148 -13.09 3.98 17.69
CA ALA A 148 -14.13 4.24 16.70
C ALA A 148 -14.58 2.95 16.00
N ALA A 149 -13.62 2.12 15.54
CA ALA A 149 -13.92 0.84 14.90
C ALA A 149 -14.63 -0.13 15.84
N LYS A 150 -14.16 -0.25 17.09
CA LYS A 150 -14.86 -1.04 18.14
C LYS A 150 -16.27 -0.53 18.40
N LYS A 151 -16.48 0.78 18.44
CA LYS A 151 -17.80 1.40 18.63
C LYS A 151 -18.73 1.10 17.45
N ALA A 152 -18.24 1.19 16.22
CA ALA A 152 -19.00 0.86 15.01
C ALA A 152 -19.45 -0.62 15.01
N ILE A 153 -18.54 -1.55 15.32
CA ILE A 153 -18.86 -2.97 15.45
C ILE A 153 -19.90 -3.20 16.55
N LYS A 154 -19.73 -2.59 17.73
CA LYS A 154 -20.69 -2.71 18.84
C LYS A 154 -22.08 -2.20 18.45
N ASN A 155 -22.16 -1.12 17.66
CA ASN A 155 -23.42 -0.59 17.15
C ASN A 155 -24.05 -1.54 16.11
N LYS A 156 -23.26 -2.10 15.18
CA LYS A 156 -23.75 -3.11 14.20
C LYS A 156 -24.31 -4.34 14.93
N ILE A 157 -23.61 -4.85 15.95
CA ILE A 157 -24.08 -5.96 16.79
C ILE A 157 -25.38 -5.61 17.51
N LYS A 158 -25.48 -4.44 18.15
CA LYS A 158 -26.72 -4.01 18.82
C LYS A 158 -27.90 -3.91 17.85
N LYS A 159 -27.68 -3.36 16.66
CA LYS A 159 -28.72 -3.27 15.61
C LYS A 159 -29.18 -4.65 15.18
N PHE A 160 -28.24 -5.58 14.95
CA PHE A 160 -28.53 -6.95 14.58
C PHE A 160 -29.30 -7.70 15.67
N LYS A 161 -28.86 -7.65 16.93
CA LYS A 161 -29.59 -8.30 18.04
C LYS A 161 -31.02 -7.79 18.20
N LYS A 162 -31.25 -6.50 17.91
CA LYS A 162 -32.59 -5.91 17.92
C LYS A 162 -33.48 -6.45 16.79
N SER A 163 -32.91 -6.74 15.61
CA SER A 163 -33.67 -7.25 14.46
C SER A 163 -33.83 -8.77 14.45
N SER A 164 -32.83 -9.53 14.89
CA SER A 164 -32.85 -11.01 14.88
C SER A 164 -33.44 -11.62 16.15
N GLY A 165 -33.54 -10.86 17.25
CA GLY A 165 -33.92 -11.38 18.56
C GLY A 165 -32.83 -12.25 19.23
N GLU A 166 -31.68 -12.44 18.58
CA GLU A 166 -30.57 -13.22 19.13
C GLU A 166 -29.90 -12.52 20.32
N THR A 167 -29.75 -13.24 21.43
CA THR A 167 -29.06 -12.75 22.64
C THR A 167 -27.59 -13.17 22.70
N SER A 168 -27.21 -14.21 21.94
CA SER A 168 -25.89 -14.86 21.95
C SER A 168 -24.86 -14.18 21.03
N LYS A 169 -23.78 -14.88 20.68
CA LYS A 169 -22.79 -14.42 19.68
C LYS A 169 -23.47 -14.32 18.30
N PRO A 170 -23.07 -13.37 17.44
CA PRO A 170 -23.70 -13.21 16.13
C PRO A 170 -23.52 -14.46 15.27
N SER A 171 -24.62 -14.98 14.73
CA SER A 171 -24.64 -16.08 13.75
C SER A 171 -24.09 -15.67 12.38
N ALA A 172 -24.08 -16.59 11.42
CA ALA A 172 -23.62 -16.32 10.04
C ALA A 172 -24.40 -15.17 9.38
N ASP A 173 -25.70 -15.03 9.68
CA ASP A 173 -26.57 -13.95 9.20
C ASP A 173 -26.03 -12.54 9.50
N PHE A 174 -25.28 -12.36 10.58
CA PHE A 174 -24.68 -11.07 10.91
C PHE A 174 -23.69 -10.57 9.85
N TYR A 175 -23.07 -11.51 9.15
CA TYR A 175 -22.00 -11.27 8.17
C TYR A 175 -22.52 -11.21 6.74
N VAL A 176 -23.78 -11.55 6.51
CA VAL A 176 -24.42 -11.41 5.20
C VAL A 176 -24.43 -9.94 4.81
N LEU A 177 -24.02 -9.66 3.58
CA LEU A 177 -23.96 -8.30 3.04
C LEU A 177 -25.35 -7.65 3.03
N SER A 178 -25.45 -6.41 3.51
CA SER A 178 -26.67 -5.63 3.38
C SER A 178 -26.97 -5.29 1.91
N PRO A 179 -28.20 -4.87 1.55
CA PRO A 179 -28.51 -4.43 0.18
C PRO A 179 -27.57 -3.34 -0.34
N GLU A 180 -27.17 -2.40 0.53
CA GLU A 180 -26.21 -1.34 0.19
C GLU A 180 -24.79 -1.90 0.00
N GLU A 181 -24.36 -2.83 0.86
CA GLU A 181 -23.06 -3.50 0.76
C GLU A 181 -23.00 -4.37 -0.53
N LEU A 182 -24.08 -5.08 -0.88
CA LEU A 182 -24.20 -5.83 -2.15
C LEU A 182 -24.05 -4.90 -3.35
N LYS A 183 -24.73 -3.76 -3.37
CA LYS A 183 -24.64 -2.79 -4.46
C LYS A 183 -23.22 -2.21 -4.60
N MET A 184 -22.52 -2.02 -3.49
CA MET A 184 -21.14 -1.50 -3.49
C MET A 184 -20.12 -2.57 -3.92
N HIS A 185 -20.25 -3.80 -3.41
CA HIS A 185 -19.24 -4.85 -3.57
C HIS A 185 -19.48 -5.77 -4.77
N LEU A 186 -20.72 -5.94 -5.21
CA LEU A 186 -21.14 -6.74 -6.35
C LEU A 186 -21.76 -5.85 -7.43
N SER A 187 -21.07 -4.74 -7.76
CA SER A 187 -21.56 -3.70 -8.67
C SER A 187 -21.85 -4.19 -10.10
N SER A 188 -21.20 -5.29 -10.52
CA SER A 188 -21.37 -5.91 -11.84
C SER A 188 -22.61 -6.80 -11.92
N ILE A 189 -23.18 -7.19 -10.78
CA ILE A 189 -24.38 -8.03 -10.73
C ILE A 189 -25.62 -7.14 -10.87
N PRO A 190 -26.49 -7.37 -11.88
CA PRO A 190 -27.61 -6.48 -12.16
C PRO A 190 -28.80 -6.75 -11.24
N PHE A 191 -28.68 -6.52 -9.92
CA PHE A 191 -29.78 -6.80 -8.98
C PHE A 191 -31.05 -5.95 -9.21
N GLU A 192 -30.91 -4.76 -9.80
CA GLU A 192 -31.98 -3.75 -9.97
C GLU A 192 -32.34 -3.48 -11.45
N ASP A 193 -31.52 -3.93 -12.42
CA ASP A 193 -31.75 -3.69 -13.85
C ASP A 193 -32.63 -4.78 -14.45
N ALA A 194 -33.93 -4.49 -14.59
CA ALA A 194 -34.92 -5.44 -15.09
C ALA A 194 -34.58 -6.06 -16.45
N LYS A 195 -33.83 -5.37 -17.32
CA LYS A 195 -33.45 -5.87 -18.64
C LYS A 195 -32.28 -6.84 -18.55
N ALA A 196 -31.27 -6.50 -17.74
CA ALA A 196 -30.09 -7.35 -17.55
C ALA A 196 -30.38 -8.57 -16.65
N VAL A 197 -31.33 -8.47 -15.72
CA VAL A 197 -31.81 -9.60 -14.89
C VAL A 197 -32.31 -10.76 -15.75
N ALA A 198 -32.89 -10.50 -16.93
CA ALA A 198 -33.43 -11.54 -17.81
C ALA A 198 -32.35 -12.50 -18.35
N GLU A 199 -31.07 -12.11 -18.32
CA GLU A 199 -29.94 -12.98 -18.69
C GLU A 199 -29.45 -13.88 -17.54
N PHE A 200 -30.02 -13.74 -16.35
CA PHE A 200 -29.62 -14.48 -15.15
C PHE A 200 -30.75 -15.36 -14.62
N VAL A 201 -30.38 -16.44 -13.95
CA VAL A 201 -31.32 -17.28 -13.21
C VAL A 201 -31.25 -16.95 -11.71
N SER A 202 -32.39 -16.89 -11.02
CA SER A 202 -32.44 -16.58 -9.59
C SER A 202 -32.57 -17.84 -8.75
N THR A 203 -31.89 -17.90 -7.60
CA THR A 203 -32.14 -18.93 -6.58
C THR A 203 -33.58 -18.86 -6.09
N LYS A 204 -34.22 -20.02 -5.92
CA LYS A 204 -35.62 -20.13 -5.50
C LYS A 204 -35.71 -20.42 -3.99
N PRO A 205 -36.76 -19.97 -3.29
CA PRO A 205 -37.00 -20.37 -1.92
C PRO A 205 -37.05 -21.90 -1.76
N LEU A 206 -36.76 -22.39 -0.56
CA LEU A 206 -37.03 -23.77 -0.17
C LEU A 206 -38.49 -24.15 -0.48
N ALA A 207 -38.71 -25.43 -0.82
CA ALA A 207 -40.06 -25.93 -1.06
C ALA A 207 -40.91 -25.86 0.20
N ASP A 208 -42.23 -25.71 0.04
CA ASP A 208 -43.15 -25.63 1.18
C ASP A 208 -43.01 -26.86 2.10
N GLY A 209 -42.67 -26.61 3.36
CA GLY A 209 -42.45 -27.65 4.38
C GLY A 209 -41.02 -28.21 4.44
N GLU A 210 -40.13 -27.83 3.51
CA GLU A 210 -38.71 -28.15 3.60
C GLU A 210 -38.02 -27.20 4.60
N THR A 211 -37.29 -27.76 5.56
CA THR A 211 -36.47 -26.99 6.50
C THR A 211 -35.05 -27.52 6.47
N ARG A 212 -34.07 -26.62 6.40
CA ARG A 212 -32.64 -26.94 6.48
C ARG A 212 -32.03 -26.29 7.71
N SER A 213 -31.07 -26.96 8.33
CA SER A 213 -30.30 -26.38 9.45
C SER A 213 -29.41 -25.23 8.96
N ALA A 214 -28.92 -24.41 9.88
CA ALA A 214 -28.01 -23.31 9.55
C ALA A 214 -26.72 -23.81 8.87
N GLU A 215 -26.22 -24.98 9.29
CA GLU A 215 -25.04 -25.63 8.71
C GLU A 215 -25.31 -26.10 7.28
N GLN A 216 -26.51 -26.62 7.00
CA GLN A 216 -26.92 -27.04 5.65
C GLN A 216 -27.15 -25.85 4.69
N LEU A 217 -27.36 -24.66 5.23
CA LEU A 217 -27.56 -23.43 4.45
C LEU A 217 -26.26 -22.66 4.21
N LEU A 218 -25.17 -22.95 4.92
CA LEU A 218 -23.89 -22.29 4.71
C LEU A 218 -23.06 -23.05 3.68
N LEU A 219 -22.88 -22.46 2.50
CA LEU A 219 -22.23 -23.09 1.35
C LEU A 219 -21.12 -22.18 0.82
N ALA A 220 -19.96 -22.75 0.44
CA ALA A 220 -18.91 -21.98 -0.22
C ALA A 220 -18.82 -22.30 -1.71
N LEU A 221 -18.65 -21.25 -2.50
CA LEU A 221 -18.61 -21.28 -3.95
C LEU A 221 -17.26 -20.74 -4.43
N ASP A 222 -16.67 -21.44 -5.39
CA ASP A 222 -15.55 -20.95 -6.17
C ASP A 222 -15.66 -21.47 -7.62
N CYS A 223 -15.30 -20.64 -8.58
CA CYS A 223 -15.37 -20.93 -10.00
C CYS A 223 -14.02 -20.68 -10.68
N GLU A 224 -13.73 -21.51 -11.68
CA GLU A 224 -12.65 -21.23 -12.62
C GLU A 224 -13.22 -20.73 -13.95
N MET A 225 -12.54 -19.75 -14.55
CA MET A 225 -12.98 -19.09 -15.77
C MET A 225 -11.90 -19.05 -16.85
N CYS A 226 -12.35 -18.94 -18.10
CA CYS A 226 -11.50 -18.67 -19.25
C CYS A 226 -11.91 -17.37 -19.95
N ARG A 227 -11.10 -16.92 -20.91
CA ARG A 227 -11.45 -15.83 -21.82
C ARG A 227 -11.95 -16.41 -23.13
N THR A 228 -13.07 -15.87 -23.60
CA THR A 228 -13.69 -16.19 -24.88
C THR A 228 -13.84 -14.93 -25.72
N THR A 229 -14.31 -15.10 -26.95
CA THR A 229 -14.66 -13.98 -27.85
C THR A 229 -15.74 -13.04 -27.30
N LYS A 230 -16.44 -13.41 -26.22
CA LYS A 230 -17.50 -12.61 -25.58
C LYS A 230 -17.15 -12.14 -24.17
N GLY A 231 -15.93 -12.39 -23.70
CA GLY A 231 -15.47 -11.97 -22.38
C GLY A 231 -15.07 -13.17 -21.52
N VAL A 232 -15.26 -13.05 -20.21
CA VAL A 232 -14.92 -14.12 -19.25
C VAL A 232 -16.12 -15.06 -19.11
N GLU A 233 -15.89 -16.37 -19.24
CA GLU A 233 -16.95 -17.40 -19.11
C GLU A 233 -16.51 -18.54 -18.19
N LEU A 234 -17.50 -19.15 -17.51
CA LEU A 234 -17.34 -20.25 -16.58
C LEU A 234 -16.74 -21.50 -17.25
N THR A 235 -15.78 -22.13 -16.56
CA THR A 235 -15.14 -23.39 -17.00
C THR A 235 -15.14 -24.50 -15.97
N ARG A 236 -15.23 -24.17 -14.68
CA ARG A 236 -15.42 -25.13 -13.59
C ARG A 236 -16.19 -24.46 -12.46
N LEU A 237 -17.09 -25.18 -11.82
CA LEU A 237 -17.77 -24.71 -10.61
C LEU A 237 -17.54 -25.71 -9.49
N THR A 238 -17.21 -25.21 -8.31
CA THR A 238 -17.12 -26.00 -7.09
C THR A 238 -18.02 -25.40 -5.99
N LEU A 239 -18.81 -26.26 -5.35
CA LEU A 239 -19.67 -25.95 -4.21
C LEU A 239 -19.35 -26.91 -3.07
N VAL A 240 -19.08 -26.36 -1.88
CA VAL A 240 -18.79 -27.14 -0.67
C VAL A 240 -19.74 -26.76 0.46
N ASP A 241 -20.10 -27.72 1.31
CA ASP A 241 -20.94 -27.49 2.48
C ASP A 241 -20.15 -27.06 3.72
N ALA A 242 -20.85 -26.66 4.79
CA ALA A 242 -20.23 -26.26 6.05
C ALA A 242 -19.38 -27.34 6.74
N SER A 243 -19.55 -28.61 6.36
CA SER A 243 -18.75 -29.74 6.86
C SER A 243 -17.55 -30.04 5.96
N GLU A 244 -17.20 -29.12 5.06
CA GLU A 244 -16.10 -29.25 4.11
C GLU A 244 -16.28 -30.36 3.06
N LYS A 245 -17.53 -30.83 2.87
CA LYS A 245 -17.84 -31.82 1.85
C LYS A 245 -18.15 -31.14 0.52
N VAL A 246 -17.52 -31.62 -0.55
CA VAL A 246 -17.82 -31.20 -1.93
C VAL A 246 -19.21 -31.71 -2.32
N LEU A 247 -20.11 -30.78 -2.64
CA LEU A 247 -21.48 -31.06 -3.11
C LEU A 247 -21.56 -31.08 -4.64
N LEU A 248 -20.78 -30.23 -5.30
CA LEU A 248 -20.75 -30.09 -6.75
C LEU A 248 -19.33 -29.67 -7.15
N ASP A 249 -18.71 -30.39 -8.09
CA ASP A 249 -17.41 -30.03 -8.66
C ASP A 249 -17.34 -30.52 -10.10
N GLU A 250 -17.64 -29.64 -11.05
CA GLU A 250 -17.91 -30.03 -12.44
C GLU A 250 -17.30 -29.02 -13.40
N TYR A 251 -16.75 -29.53 -14.52
CA TYR A 251 -16.31 -28.71 -15.63
C TYR A 251 -17.50 -28.30 -16.50
N VAL A 252 -17.44 -27.09 -17.03
CA VAL A 252 -18.46 -26.47 -17.87
C VAL A 252 -17.79 -26.00 -19.14
N ARG A 253 -18.36 -26.32 -20.29
CA ARG A 253 -17.82 -25.86 -21.57
C ARG A 253 -18.51 -24.56 -21.98
N PRO A 254 -17.75 -23.45 -22.15
CA PRO A 254 -18.29 -22.19 -22.65
C PRO A 254 -18.99 -22.34 -23.99
N LYS A 255 -20.02 -21.51 -24.21
CA LYS A 255 -20.75 -21.49 -25.49
C LYS A 255 -19.90 -20.87 -26.61
N ASN A 256 -19.12 -19.84 -26.28
CA ASN A 256 -18.33 -19.12 -27.25
C ASN A 256 -16.92 -19.71 -27.37
N PRO A 257 -16.23 -19.54 -28.51
CA PRO A 257 -14.87 -19.99 -28.68
C PRO A 257 -13.93 -19.40 -27.62
N ILE A 258 -13.16 -20.28 -26.96
CA ILE A 258 -12.14 -19.92 -25.98
C ILE A 258 -10.92 -19.34 -26.72
N VAL A 259 -10.47 -18.16 -26.30
CA VAL A 259 -9.26 -17.50 -26.82
C VAL A 259 -8.07 -17.69 -25.89
N ASP A 260 -8.31 -17.83 -24.59
CA ASP A 260 -7.29 -18.13 -23.58
C ASP A 260 -7.94 -18.93 -22.44
N TYR A 261 -7.41 -20.12 -22.18
CA TYR A 261 -7.90 -21.03 -21.12
C TYR A 261 -7.57 -20.52 -19.72
N CYS A 262 -6.69 -19.52 -19.60
CA CYS A 262 -6.17 -19.02 -18.34
C CYS A 262 -5.50 -20.13 -17.50
N THR A 263 -4.94 -21.17 -18.12
CA THR A 263 -4.49 -22.43 -17.45
C THR A 263 -3.60 -22.18 -16.23
N ARG A 264 -2.71 -21.19 -16.28
CA ARG A 264 -1.84 -20.81 -15.15
C ARG A 264 -2.59 -20.33 -13.90
N TYR A 265 -3.87 -19.99 -14.04
CA TYR A 265 -4.78 -19.54 -12.99
C TYR A 265 -5.90 -20.56 -12.78
N SER A 266 -6.50 -21.08 -13.86
CA SER A 266 -7.68 -21.95 -13.79
C SER A 266 -7.40 -23.44 -13.68
N GLY A 267 -6.19 -23.87 -14.05
CA GLY A 267 -5.85 -25.28 -14.26
C GLY A 267 -6.62 -25.97 -15.39
N VAL A 268 -7.41 -25.22 -16.16
CA VAL A 268 -8.19 -25.74 -17.28
C VAL A 268 -7.32 -25.81 -18.53
N THR A 269 -7.38 -26.95 -19.23
CA THR A 269 -6.66 -27.16 -20.49
C THR A 269 -7.64 -27.35 -21.65
N CYS A 270 -7.10 -27.32 -22.88
CA CYS A 270 -7.86 -27.57 -24.09
C CYS A 270 -8.51 -28.97 -24.06
N GLU A 271 -7.75 -29.98 -23.65
CA GLU A 271 -8.18 -31.37 -23.60
C GLU A 271 -9.35 -31.57 -22.62
N ILE A 272 -9.30 -30.92 -21.45
CA ILE A 272 -10.39 -30.94 -20.48
C ILE A 272 -11.66 -30.35 -21.10
N MET A 273 -11.54 -29.19 -21.77
CA MET A 273 -12.69 -28.52 -22.40
C MET A 273 -13.23 -29.27 -23.61
N GLU A 274 -12.38 -29.99 -24.35
CA GLU A 274 -12.82 -30.87 -25.44
C GLU A 274 -13.62 -32.07 -24.94
N ALA A 275 -13.21 -32.67 -23.83
CA ALA A 275 -13.91 -33.76 -23.17
C ALA A 275 -15.19 -33.31 -22.43
N THR A 276 -15.30 -32.04 -22.09
CA THR A 276 -16.43 -31.50 -21.32
C THR A 276 -17.67 -31.28 -22.19
N THR A 277 -18.77 -31.94 -21.83
CA THR A 277 -20.07 -31.82 -22.52
C THR A 277 -21.04 -30.87 -21.81
N MET A 278 -20.92 -30.73 -20.50
CA MET A 278 -21.81 -29.91 -19.67
C MET A 278 -21.79 -28.44 -20.11
N ARG A 279 -22.96 -27.80 -20.18
CA ARG A 279 -23.13 -26.39 -20.55
C ARG A 279 -23.61 -25.58 -19.35
N LEU A 280 -23.61 -24.25 -19.51
CA LEU A 280 -24.01 -23.31 -18.46
C LEU A 280 -25.41 -23.61 -17.90
N ALA A 281 -26.39 -23.95 -18.75
CA ALA A 281 -27.75 -24.27 -18.31
C ALA A 281 -27.77 -25.53 -17.42
N ASP A 282 -27.02 -26.58 -17.79
CA ASP A 282 -26.99 -27.84 -17.05
C ASP A 282 -26.40 -27.65 -15.64
N ILE A 283 -25.31 -26.87 -15.54
CA ILE A 283 -24.68 -26.59 -14.23
C ILE A 283 -25.54 -25.65 -13.38
N GLN A 284 -26.26 -24.71 -14.01
CA GLN A 284 -27.24 -23.85 -13.31
C GLN A 284 -28.36 -24.68 -12.69
N ASP A 285 -28.92 -25.65 -13.42
CA ASP A 285 -29.96 -26.53 -12.89
C ASP A 285 -29.46 -27.35 -11.69
N LYS A 286 -28.25 -27.92 -11.81
CA LYS A 286 -27.60 -28.63 -10.68
C LYS A 286 -27.35 -27.70 -9.48
N PHE A 287 -26.88 -26.49 -9.74
CA PHE A 287 -26.60 -25.49 -8.70
C PHE A 287 -27.90 -25.07 -7.99
N LEU A 288 -28.95 -24.74 -8.73
CA LEU A 288 -30.24 -24.29 -8.19
C LEU A 288 -30.97 -25.39 -7.41
N ALA A 289 -30.72 -26.67 -7.71
CA ALA A 289 -31.24 -27.79 -6.92
C ALA A 289 -30.58 -27.89 -5.53
N LEU A 290 -29.32 -27.45 -5.40
CA LEU A 290 -28.56 -27.50 -4.16
C LEU A 290 -28.67 -26.21 -3.35
N VAL A 291 -28.78 -25.05 -4.02
CA VAL A 291 -28.68 -23.71 -3.41
C VAL A 291 -30.05 -23.00 -3.40
N PRO A 292 -30.81 -23.08 -2.30
CA PRO A 292 -32.03 -22.31 -2.11
C PRO A 292 -31.74 -20.82 -1.85
N ALA A 293 -32.75 -19.97 -1.96
CA ALA A 293 -32.63 -18.53 -1.73
C ALA A 293 -32.23 -18.17 -0.29
N GLU A 294 -32.54 -19.03 0.68
CA GLU A 294 -32.18 -18.91 2.09
C GLU A 294 -30.72 -19.29 2.38
N ALA A 295 -30.07 -20.04 1.47
CA ALA A 295 -28.67 -20.40 1.63
C ALA A 295 -27.80 -19.14 1.73
N ILE A 296 -26.69 -19.23 2.46
CA ILE A 296 -25.67 -18.21 2.53
C ILE A 296 -24.49 -18.70 1.69
N LEU A 297 -24.25 -18.03 0.56
CA LEU A 297 -23.07 -18.28 -0.27
C LEU A 297 -21.86 -17.53 0.27
N VAL A 298 -20.79 -18.27 0.52
CA VAL A 298 -19.49 -17.76 0.95
C VAL A 298 -18.53 -17.82 -0.23
N GLY A 299 -17.85 -16.71 -0.54
CA GLY A 299 -16.89 -16.65 -1.65
C GLY A 299 -15.78 -15.63 -1.41
N HIS A 300 -14.82 -15.55 -2.34
CA HIS A 300 -13.75 -14.57 -2.33
C HIS A 300 -13.79 -13.72 -3.61
N SER A 301 -14.22 -12.46 -3.52
CA SER A 301 -14.59 -11.69 -4.72
C SER A 301 -15.69 -12.37 -5.55
N ILE A 302 -16.70 -12.90 -4.86
CA ILE A 302 -17.74 -13.80 -5.40
C ILE A 302 -18.59 -13.18 -6.52
N GLU A 303 -18.51 -11.85 -6.67
CA GLU A 303 -19.05 -11.10 -7.81
C GLU A 303 -18.68 -11.74 -9.15
N ASN A 304 -17.42 -12.15 -9.31
CA ASN A 304 -16.93 -12.73 -10.57
C ASN A 304 -17.56 -14.11 -10.83
N ASP A 305 -17.68 -14.92 -9.78
CA ASP A 305 -18.28 -16.26 -9.82
C ASP A 305 -19.76 -16.19 -10.21
N LEU A 306 -20.53 -15.34 -9.52
CA LEU A 306 -21.96 -15.16 -9.80
C LEU A 306 -22.19 -14.56 -11.19
N GLN A 307 -21.29 -13.69 -11.66
CA GLN A 307 -21.34 -13.13 -13.01
C GLN A 307 -21.06 -14.20 -14.08
N ALA A 308 -20.05 -15.04 -13.88
CA ALA A 308 -19.70 -16.12 -14.80
C ALA A 308 -20.77 -17.22 -14.83
N LEU A 309 -21.33 -17.55 -13.66
CA LEU A 309 -22.41 -18.52 -13.50
C LEU A 309 -23.77 -17.96 -13.93
N ARG A 310 -23.90 -16.64 -14.11
CA ARG A 310 -25.15 -15.95 -14.45
C ARG A 310 -26.28 -16.26 -13.47
N VAL A 311 -25.97 -16.24 -12.16
CA VAL A 311 -26.93 -16.50 -11.08
C VAL A 311 -27.13 -15.25 -10.21
N LEU A 312 -28.38 -14.92 -9.92
CA LEU A 312 -28.74 -13.93 -8.91
C LEU A 312 -28.98 -14.60 -7.58
N HIS A 313 -28.10 -14.32 -6.62
CA HIS A 313 -28.23 -14.74 -5.23
C HIS A 313 -27.88 -13.56 -4.31
N ARG A 314 -28.67 -13.36 -3.25
CA ARG A 314 -28.57 -12.15 -2.40
C ARG A 314 -27.93 -12.40 -1.04
N ARG A 315 -27.99 -13.62 -0.52
CA ARG A 315 -27.46 -13.93 0.81
C ARG A 315 -25.99 -14.33 0.69
N VAL A 316 -25.12 -13.33 0.63
CA VAL A 316 -23.70 -13.50 0.34
C VAL A 316 -22.84 -13.06 1.52
N ILE A 317 -21.81 -13.86 1.82
CA ILE A 317 -20.66 -13.48 2.64
C ILE A 317 -19.43 -13.47 1.74
N ASP A 318 -18.85 -12.30 1.51
CA ASP A 318 -17.59 -12.19 0.77
C ASP A 318 -16.42 -12.03 1.74
N THR A 319 -15.43 -12.91 1.65
CA THR A 319 -14.23 -12.86 2.51
C THR A 319 -13.40 -11.59 2.30
N VAL A 320 -13.47 -10.94 1.14
CA VAL A 320 -12.87 -9.62 0.92
C VAL A 320 -13.49 -8.56 1.84
N CYS A 321 -14.79 -8.67 2.10
CA CYS A 321 -15.51 -7.78 3.03
C CYS A 321 -15.27 -8.18 4.49
N LEU A 322 -15.12 -9.48 4.77
CA LEU A 322 -14.78 -9.97 6.12
C LEU A 322 -13.38 -9.55 6.56
N TYR A 323 -12.44 -9.50 5.62
CA TYR A 323 -11.04 -9.17 5.82
C TYR A 323 -10.65 -8.02 4.87
N PRO A 324 -11.11 -6.80 5.18
CA PRO A 324 -10.88 -5.66 4.31
C PRO A 324 -9.39 -5.41 4.13
N HIS A 325 -9.03 -4.93 2.94
CA HIS A 325 -7.66 -4.56 2.66
C HIS A 325 -7.30 -3.26 3.42
N PRO A 326 -6.12 -3.15 4.05
CA PRO A 326 -5.74 -1.95 4.82
C PRO A 326 -5.73 -0.64 4.02
N LYS A 327 -5.55 -0.72 2.70
CA LYS A 327 -5.62 0.45 1.80
C LYS A 327 -7.07 0.87 1.45
N GLY A 328 -8.07 0.11 1.89
CA GLY A 328 -9.47 0.27 1.48
C GLY A 328 -9.73 -0.08 0.01
N PRO A 329 -10.99 0.06 -0.45
CA PRO A 329 -11.36 -0.12 -1.85
C PRO A 329 -10.58 0.82 -2.79
N PRO A 330 -10.28 0.40 -4.04
CA PRO A 330 -10.69 -0.85 -4.69
C PRO A 330 -9.75 -2.04 -4.38
N PHE A 331 -8.74 -1.87 -3.53
CA PHE A 331 -7.78 -2.94 -3.23
C PHE A 331 -8.45 -4.07 -2.45
N ARG A 332 -8.16 -5.31 -2.83
CA ARG A 332 -8.67 -6.53 -2.20
C ARG A 332 -7.48 -7.37 -1.72
N THR A 333 -7.57 -7.96 -0.54
CA THR A 333 -6.53 -8.85 -0.02
C THR A 333 -6.67 -10.20 -0.72
N ALA A 334 -5.60 -10.73 -1.31
CA ALA A 334 -5.65 -12.01 -2.01
C ALA A 334 -5.96 -13.18 -1.05
N LEU A 335 -6.75 -14.17 -1.51
CA LEU A 335 -7.10 -15.36 -0.73
C LEU A 335 -5.87 -16.09 -0.18
N ARG A 336 -4.81 -16.27 -1.00
CA ARG A 336 -3.55 -16.91 -0.54
C ARG A 336 -2.96 -16.24 0.69
N PHE A 337 -3.05 -14.91 0.76
CA PHE A 337 -2.51 -14.14 1.87
C PHE A 337 -3.38 -14.34 3.12
N LEU A 338 -4.72 -14.29 2.96
CA LEU A 338 -5.65 -14.54 4.06
C LEU A 338 -5.50 -15.97 4.62
N ALA A 339 -5.40 -16.98 3.75
CA ALA A 339 -5.19 -18.37 4.13
C ALA A 339 -3.84 -18.56 4.85
N SER A 340 -2.76 -17.98 4.32
CA SER A 340 -1.45 -18.03 4.96
C SER A 340 -1.45 -17.33 6.32
N GLN A 341 -2.13 -16.19 6.45
CA GLN A 341 -2.10 -15.38 7.66
C GLN A 341 -3.00 -15.90 8.77
N TYR A 342 -4.20 -16.40 8.45
CA TYR A 342 -5.21 -16.76 9.43
C TYR A 342 -5.44 -18.27 9.57
N LEU A 343 -5.17 -19.04 8.52
CA LEU A 343 -5.29 -20.51 8.54
C LEU A 343 -3.92 -21.19 8.65
N ASN A 344 -2.81 -20.44 8.59
CA ASN A 344 -1.43 -20.97 8.50
C ASN A 344 -1.26 -21.98 7.37
N ARG A 345 -1.97 -21.79 6.24
CA ARG A 345 -1.95 -22.68 5.09
C ARG A 345 -1.48 -21.93 3.85
N ALA A 346 -0.49 -22.50 3.16
CA ALA A 346 -0.15 -22.09 1.81
C ALA A 346 -1.08 -22.80 0.82
N ILE A 347 -1.79 -22.01 0.02
CA ILE A 347 -2.67 -22.47 -1.07
C ILE A 347 -2.16 -21.92 -2.40
N GLN A 348 -2.61 -22.46 -3.54
CA GLN A 348 -2.20 -22.01 -4.87
C GLN A 348 -0.68 -22.07 -5.09
N THR A 349 -0.03 -23.13 -4.58
CA THR A 349 1.43 -23.31 -4.64
C THR A 349 1.89 -24.09 -5.88
N GLY A 350 0.97 -24.77 -6.56
CA GLY A 350 1.24 -25.53 -7.78
C GLY A 350 1.49 -24.64 -9.00
N THR A 351 2.12 -25.23 -10.02
CA THR A 351 2.34 -24.60 -11.34
C THR A 351 1.18 -24.82 -12.30
N ASP A 352 0.30 -25.78 -12.00
CA ASP A 352 -0.72 -26.30 -12.91
C ASP A 352 -2.06 -25.55 -12.81
N GLY A 353 -2.03 -24.32 -12.30
CA GLY A 353 -3.23 -23.53 -12.00
C GLY A 353 -3.74 -23.69 -10.57
N HIS A 354 -4.82 -22.98 -10.26
CA HIS A 354 -5.48 -23.07 -8.96
C HIS A 354 -6.42 -24.27 -8.90
N CYS A 355 -6.79 -24.64 -7.68
CA CYS A 355 -7.76 -25.69 -7.42
C CYS A 355 -8.98 -25.06 -6.75
N SER A 356 -10.09 -24.99 -7.49
CA SER A 356 -11.33 -24.39 -6.98
C SER A 356 -11.85 -25.05 -5.69
N VAL A 357 -11.60 -26.35 -5.49
CA VAL A 357 -11.92 -27.04 -4.21
C VAL A 357 -11.07 -26.49 -3.06
N GLU A 358 -9.76 -26.28 -3.28
CA GLU A 358 -8.87 -25.69 -2.26
C GLU A 358 -9.31 -24.27 -1.90
N ASP A 359 -9.67 -23.48 -2.92
CA ASP A 359 -10.06 -22.07 -2.77
C ASP A 359 -11.44 -21.92 -2.11
N ALA A 360 -12.43 -22.74 -2.48
CA ALA A 360 -13.74 -22.79 -1.82
C ALA A 360 -13.61 -23.18 -0.33
N LEU A 361 -12.80 -24.20 -0.02
CA LEU A 361 -12.54 -24.63 1.35
C LEU A 361 -11.80 -23.56 2.17
N ALA A 362 -10.79 -22.89 1.59
CA ALA A 362 -10.09 -21.79 2.24
C ALA A 362 -11.02 -20.65 2.61
N THR A 363 -11.90 -20.29 1.68
CA THR A 363 -12.87 -19.23 1.86
C THR A 363 -13.89 -19.59 2.94
N LEU A 364 -14.43 -20.82 2.93
CA LEU A 364 -15.34 -21.31 3.97
C LEU A 364 -14.69 -21.25 5.36
N GLN A 365 -13.47 -21.79 5.49
CA GLN A 365 -12.75 -21.85 6.76
C GLN A 365 -12.44 -20.44 7.30
N LEU A 366 -12.10 -19.48 6.43
CA LEU A 366 -11.93 -18.08 6.82
C LEU A 366 -13.25 -17.48 7.37
N ALA A 367 -14.38 -17.71 6.69
CA ALA A 367 -15.67 -17.24 7.17
C ALA A 367 -16.06 -17.89 8.51
N GLN A 368 -15.91 -19.21 8.64
CA GLN A 368 -16.17 -19.92 9.90
C GLN A 368 -15.27 -19.44 11.04
N LEU A 369 -13.99 -19.18 10.76
CA LEU A 369 -13.05 -18.62 11.73
C LEU A 369 -13.53 -17.26 12.25
N LYS A 370 -13.94 -16.36 11.34
CA LYS A 370 -14.52 -15.07 11.68
C LYS A 370 -15.80 -15.22 12.52
N ILE A 371 -16.71 -16.10 12.11
CA ILE A 371 -17.97 -16.35 12.82
C ILE A 371 -17.70 -16.85 14.25
N LYS A 372 -16.78 -17.82 14.40
CA LYS A 372 -16.40 -18.43 15.69
C LYS A 372 -15.79 -17.42 16.68
N HIS A 373 -14.86 -16.60 16.20
CA HIS A 373 -14.15 -15.61 17.01
C HIS A 373 -14.90 -14.28 17.16
N GLY A 374 -15.86 -14.02 16.27
CA GLY A 374 -16.73 -12.86 16.29
C GLY A 374 -16.21 -11.68 15.44
N PRO A 375 -17.00 -10.59 15.34
CA PRO A 375 -16.77 -9.52 14.36
C PRO A 375 -15.47 -8.72 14.58
N THR A 376 -14.90 -8.79 15.79
CA THR A 376 -13.65 -8.10 16.16
C THR A 376 -12.40 -8.87 15.79
N PHE A 377 -12.52 -10.12 15.32
CA PHE A 377 -11.41 -10.90 14.80
C PHE A 377 -11.17 -10.53 13.34
N PRO A 378 -9.93 -10.43 12.82
CA PRO A 378 -8.68 -10.38 13.55
C PRO A 378 -8.56 -9.04 14.29
N SER A 379 -7.76 -9.02 15.36
CA SER A 379 -7.51 -7.82 16.15
C SER A 379 -7.14 -6.65 15.24
N ILE A 380 -7.86 -5.52 15.39
CA ILE A 380 -7.76 -4.29 14.57
C ILE A 380 -6.40 -3.57 14.75
N GLU A 381 -5.34 -4.25 15.18
CA GLU A 381 -4.07 -3.64 15.61
C GLU A 381 -3.08 -3.42 14.47
N HIS A 382 -3.21 -4.13 13.35
CA HIS A 382 -2.26 -4.06 12.24
C HIS A 382 -2.50 -2.89 11.28
N GLU A 383 -3.73 -2.38 11.15
CA GLU A 383 -4.07 -1.34 10.16
C GLU A 383 -3.59 0.06 10.56
N TYR A 384 -3.43 0.34 11.85
CA TYR A 384 -3.26 1.72 12.33
C TYR A 384 -1.82 2.20 12.50
N LYS A 385 -0.80 1.37 12.26
CA LYS A 385 0.57 1.74 12.64
C LYS A 385 1.19 2.84 11.76
N GLN A 386 0.83 2.92 10.47
CA GLN A 386 1.47 3.83 9.50
C GLN A 386 0.51 4.23 8.37
N LYS A 387 0.46 5.52 8.02
CA LYS A 387 -0.24 6.05 6.83
C LYS A 387 0.74 6.15 5.65
N LYS A 388 0.26 5.95 4.42
CA LYS A 388 1.08 6.14 3.21
C LYS A 388 0.94 7.57 2.71
N VAL A 389 2.06 8.24 2.46
CA VAL A 389 2.09 9.61 1.90
C VAL A 389 1.27 9.70 0.62
N VAL A 390 1.43 8.73 -0.28
CA VAL A 390 0.68 8.64 -1.55
C VAL A 390 -0.84 8.69 -1.35
N ASN A 391 -1.34 8.07 -0.27
CA ASN A 391 -2.78 8.06 0.03
C ASN A 391 -3.24 9.39 0.65
N GLU A 392 -2.41 10.06 1.44
CA GLU A 392 -2.75 11.39 1.96
C GLU A 392 -2.72 12.44 0.85
N MET A 393 -1.73 12.37 -0.06
CA MET A 393 -1.68 13.19 -1.26
C MET A 393 -2.94 13.01 -2.12
N ALA A 394 -3.46 11.77 -2.23
CA ALA A 394 -4.74 11.48 -2.88
C ALA A 394 -5.90 12.26 -2.27
N ARG A 395 -6.00 12.25 -0.94
CA ARG A 395 -7.06 12.96 -0.22
C ARG A 395 -6.95 14.46 -0.40
N ALA A 396 -5.72 14.97 -0.48
CA ALA A 396 -5.41 16.36 -0.79
C ALA A 396 -5.55 16.70 -2.29
N LYS A 397 -5.95 15.76 -3.15
CA LYS A 397 -6.06 15.92 -4.62
C LYS A 397 -4.74 16.32 -5.29
N LYS A 398 -3.61 15.90 -4.73
CA LYS A 398 -2.27 16.15 -5.27
C LYS A 398 -1.79 14.95 -6.08
N SER A 399 -1.16 15.21 -7.23
CA SER A 399 -0.62 14.19 -8.13
C SER A 399 0.72 13.64 -7.61
N VAL A 400 0.91 12.32 -7.75
CA VAL A 400 2.14 11.64 -7.35
C VAL A 400 2.66 10.81 -8.53
N LEU A 401 3.97 10.88 -8.79
CA LEU A 401 4.67 10.02 -9.74
C LEU A 401 5.65 9.11 -8.99
N ILE A 402 5.69 7.83 -9.36
CA ILE A 402 6.63 6.85 -8.82
C ILE A 402 7.38 6.21 -9.99
N VAL A 403 8.70 6.40 -10.01
CA VAL A 403 9.63 5.78 -10.97
C VAL A 403 10.62 4.90 -10.19
N ASP A 404 10.40 3.59 -10.22
CA ASP A 404 11.20 2.62 -9.45
C ASP A 404 11.10 1.24 -10.10
N SER A 405 11.81 0.25 -9.56
CA SER A 405 11.69 -1.15 -9.99
C SER A 405 10.24 -1.64 -9.98
N GLN A 406 9.92 -2.63 -10.82
CA GLN A 406 8.56 -3.17 -10.91
C GLN A 406 8.03 -3.66 -9.55
N ARG A 407 8.92 -4.26 -8.73
CA ARG A 407 8.60 -4.72 -7.38
C ARG A 407 8.28 -3.56 -6.44
N ALA A 408 9.10 -2.51 -6.42
CA ALA A 408 8.90 -1.35 -5.56
C ALA A 408 7.63 -0.59 -5.94
N CYS A 409 7.40 -0.39 -7.24
CA CYS A 409 6.19 0.21 -7.81
C CYS A 409 4.90 -0.45 -7.27
N ARG A 410 4.84 -1.80 -7.24
CA ARG A 410 3.69 -2.52 -6.67
C ARG A 410 3.48 -2.22 -5.19
N SER A 411 4.57 -2.15 -4.42
CA SER A 411 4.54 -1.86 -2.98
C SER A 411 4.09 -0.42 -2.67
N LEU A 412 4.65 0.55 -3.40
CA LEU A 412 4.45 1.98 -3.20
C LEU A 412 3.16 2.51 -3.85
N SER A 413 2.51 1.71 -4.70
CA SER A 413 1.24 2.05 -5.34
C SER A 413 0.14 2.54 -4.38
N GLY A 414 -0.59 3.56 -4.83
CA GLY A 414 -1.78 4.13 -4.20
C GLY A 414 -2.76 4.62 -5.27
N GLY A 415 -4.00 4.94 -4.90
CA GLY A 415 -5.10 5.18 -5.85
C GLY A 415 -4.94 6.39 -6.78
N VAL A 416 -3.95 7.26 -6.55
CA VAL A 416 -3.70 8.50 -7.33
C VAL A 416 -2.29 8.57 -7.92
N ALA A 417 -1.46 7.56 -7.69
CA ALA A 417 -0.09 7.59 -8.17
C ALA A 417 -0.03 7.15 -9.64
N CYS A 418 0.62 7.96 -10.48
CA CYS A 418 1.17 7.51 -11.73
C CYS A 418 2.42 6.66 -11.44
N ILE A 419 2.53 5.50 -12.06
CA ILE A 419 3.59 4.53 -11.76
C ILE A 419 4.25 4.12 -13.07
N ILE A 420 5.56 4.35 -13.16
CA ILE A 420 6.36 4.00 -14.34
C ILE A 420 7.50 3.09 -13.88
N PRO A 421 7.39 1.77 -14.08
CA PRO A 421 8.45 0.85 -13.66
C PRO A 421 9.69 1.03 -14.53
N ARG A 422 10.83 1.30 -13.90
CA ARG A 422 12.16 1.44 -14.52
C ARG A 422 13.22 0.84 -13.59
N GLU A 423 14.20 0.18 -14.16
CA GLU A 423 15.33 -0.41 -13.42
C GLU A 423 16.66 0.24 -13.80
N ASP A 424 16.83 0.60 -15.07
CA ASP A 424 18.00 1.32 -15.55
C ASP A 424 18.05 2.75 -14.99
N PRO A 425 19.16 3.17 -14.33
CA PRO A 425 19.30 4.51 -13.77
C PRO A 425 19.10 5.64 -14.78
N GLY A 426 19.62 5.48 -16.00
CA GLY A 426 19.49 6.46 -17.07
C GLY A 426 18.03 6.63 -17.51
N GLU A 427 17.29 5.53 -17.68
CA GLU A 427 15.87 5.57 -18.00
C GLU A 427 15.02 6.17 -16.86
N VAL A 428 15.36 5.89 -15.59
CA VAL A 428 14.69 6.50 -14.44
C VAL A 428 14.79 8.02 -14.52
N VAL A 429 16.01 8.54 -14.70
CA VAL A 429 16.27 9.99 -14.74
C VAL A 429 15.64 10.63 -15.98
N GLN A 430 15.74 9.99 -17.14
CA GLN A 430 15.06 10.46 -18.36
C GLN A 430 13.54 10.56 -18.17
N THR A 431 12.93 9.56 -17.51
CA THR A 431 11.50 9.55 -17.23
C THR A 431 11.11 10.70 -16.29
N VAL A 432 11.89 10.93 -15.22
CA VAL A 432 11.66 12.06 -14.29
C VAL A 432 11.73 13.38 -15.04
N VAL A 433 12.80 13.63 -15.80
CA VAL A 433 13.00 14.87 -16.56
C VAL A 433 11.88 15.07 -17.58
N HIS A 434 11.47 14.01 -18.29
CA HIS A 434 10.35 14.09 -19.22
C HIS A 434 9.07 14.53 -18.51
N GLN A 435 8.74 13.94 -17.37
CA GLN A 435 7.53 14.29 -16.62
C GLN A 435 7.58 15.69 -15.99
N LEU A 436 8.77 16.18 -15.62
CA LEU A 436 8.96 17.55 -15.14
C LEU A 436 8.80 18.60 -16.25
N THR A 437 9.10 18.24 -17.51
CA THR A 437 9.09 19.17 -18.64
C THR A 437 7.81 19.09 -19.49
N THR A 438 7.08 17.98 -19.46
CA THR A 438 5.85 17.83 -20.25
C THR A 438 4.60 18.19 -19.47
N GLY A 439 4.05 19.38 -19.76
CA GLY A 439 2.69 19.78 -19.37
C GLY A 439 2.54 20.10 -17.89
N PHE A 440 2.15 19.11 -17.08
CA PHE A 440 1.79 19.29 -15.67
C PHE A 440 2.71 18.45 -14.77
N PRO A 441 3.76 19.06 -14.20
CA PRO A 441 4.67 18.36 -13.31
C PRO A 441 3.92 17.81 -12.09
N PRO A 442 4.21 16.58 -11.63
CA PRO A 442 3.61 16.02 -10.43
C PRO A 442 3.91 16.88 -9.19
N HIS A 443 3.00 16.88 -8.20
CA HIS A 443 3.27 17.56 -6.93
C HIS A 443 4.38 16.83 -6.15
N LEU A 444 4.41 15.49 -6.22
CA LEU A 444 5.46 14.67 -5.64
C LEU A 444 5.95 13.66 -6.67
N THR A 445 7.26 13.63 -6.90
CA THR A 445 7.93 12.62 -7.70
C THR A 445 8.86 11.81 -6.83
N TRP A 446 8.61 10.50 -6.72
CA TRP A 446 9.56 9.54 -6.16
C TRP A 446 10.34 8.88 -7.29
N ALA A 447 11.66 8.94 -7.22
CA ALA A 447 12.53 8.25 -8.15
C ALA A 447 13.67 7.56 -7.39
N ARG A 448 13.99 6.32 -7.77
CA ARG A 448 15.05 5.57 -7.12
C ARG A 448 15.94 4.82 -8.10
N ILE A 449 17.24 4.94 -7.89
CA ILE A 449 18.31 4.26 -8.62
C ILE A 449 19.19 3.46 -7.65
N ARG A 450 19.94 2.47 -8.17
CA ARG A 450 20.78 1.58 -7.36
C ARG A 450 22.09 1.28 -8.06
N GLY A 451 23.17 1.11 -7.27
CA GLY A 451 24.44 0.58 -7.78
C GLY A 451 25.18 1.52 -8.72
N VAL A 452 25.07 2.83 -8.47
CA VAL A 452 25.67 3.89 -9.31
C VAL A 452 26.76 4.60 -8.53
N GLU A 453 27.84 4.98 -9.21
CA GLU A 453 28.94 5.77 -8.63
C GLU A 453 28.55 7.24 -8.42
N ARG A 454 29.21 7.93 -7.48
CA ARG A 454 28.92 9.34 -7.17
C ARG A 454 29.06 10.28 -8.37
N SER A 455 30.04 10.04 -9.23
CA SER A 455 30.31 10.87 -10.41
C SER A 455 29.10 10.89 -11.37
N GLU A 456 28.50 9.72 -11.60
CA GLU A 456 27.32 9.56 -12.43
C GLU A 456 26.05 10.07 -11.73
N ILE A 457 25.93 9.86 -10.41
CA ILE A 457 24.85 10.46 -9.60
C ILE A 457 24.89 11.98 -9.71
N ALA A 458 26.07 12.62 -9.64
CA ALA A 458 26.22 14.06 -9.78
C ALA A 458 25.68 14.55 -11.14
N ALA A 459 26.01 13.84 -12.23
CA ALA A 459 25.49 14.14 -13.56
C ALA A 459 23.96 14.01 -13.62
N TYR A 460 23.39 12.99 -12.99
CA TYR A 460 21.93 12.81 -12.92
C TYR A 460 21.24 13.89 -12.10
N VAL A 461 21.79 14.24 -10.93
CA VAL A 461 21.25 15.31 -10.09
C VAL A 461 21.28 16.64 -10.84
N GLN A 462 22.37 16.97 -11.54
CA GLN A 462 22.45 18.17 -12.37
C GLN A 462 21.44 18.18 -13.52
N LYS A 463 21.23 17.02 -14.15
CA LYS A 463 20.24 16.88 -15.21
C LYS A 463 18.81 17.09 -14.71
N ILE A 464 18.47 16.59 -13.52
CA ILE A 464 17.17 16.83 -12.90
C ILE A 464 17.07 18.31 -12.52
N LYS A 465 18.07 18.85 -11.83
CA LYS A 465 18.13 20.25 -11.36
C LYS A 465 17.89 21.25 -12.49
N SER A 466 18.59 21.10 -13.62
CA SER A 466 18.44 21.97 -14.79
C SER A 466 17.06 21.93 -15.47
N ASN A 467 16.23 20.95 -15.15
CA ASN A 467 14.89 20.77 -15.70
C ASN A 467 13.78 20.89 -14.65
N LEU A 468 14.10 21.35 -13.43
CA LEU A 468 13.10 21.60 -12.39
C LEU A 468 12.27 22.86 -12.75
N PRO A 469 10.93 22.80 -12.61
CA PRO A 469 10.09 23.99 -12.67
C PRO A 469 10.40 24.98 -11.55
N GLU A 470 9.98 26.24 -11.70
CA GLU A 470 9.98 27.22 -10.60
C GLU A 470 9.17 26.71 -9.40
N HIS A 471 9.58 27.09 -8.19
CA HIS A 471 8.98 26.64 -6.94
C HIS A 471 9.07 25.12 -6.76
N SER A 472 10.25 24.56 -7.02
CA SER A 472 10.50 23.12 -6.87
C SER A 472 11.54 22.83 -5.79
N CYS A 473 11.35 21.72 -5.10
CA CYS A 473 12.30 21.18 -4.15
C CYS A 473 12.85 19.84 -4.66
N LEU A 474 14.17 19.70 -4.73
CA LEU A 474 14.84 18.44 -5.05
C LEU A 474 15.58 17.95 -3.81
N VAL A 475 15.17 16.78 -3.31
CA VAL A 475 15.79 16.09 -2.19
C VAL A 475 16.48 14.85 -2.72
N THR A 476 17.81 14.85 -2.68
CA THR A 476 18.64 13.71 -3.08
C THR A 476 19.12 12.98 -1.84
N VAL A 477 18.86 11.68 -1.73
CA VAL A 477 19.31 10.84 -0.62
C VAL A 477 20.30 9.81 -1.14
N LEU A 478 21.52 9.81 -0.60
CA LEU A 478 22.56 8.83 -0.90
C LEU A 478 22.69 7.86 0.27
N SER A 479 22.61 6.56 -0.02
CA SER A 479 22.85 5.49 0.96
C SER A 479 23.87 4.49 0.44
N GLY A 480 24.73 4.00 1.33
CA GLY A 480 25.78 3.04 0.98
C GLY A 480 25.25 1.63 0.71
N ASP A 481 26.18 0.70 0.51
CA ASP A 481 25.85 -0.72 0.39
C ASP A 481 25.28 -1.28 1.70
N THR A 482 24.24 -2.10 1.58
CA THR A 482 23.57 -2.79 2.69
C THR A 482 23.66 -4.31 2.60
N ASN A 483 24.34 -4.86 1.58
CA ASN A 483 24.42 -6.29 1.32
C ASN A 483 25.13 -7.05 2.45
N GLU A 484 26.22 -6.51 2.99
CA GLU A 484 26.92 -7.09 4.12
C GLU A 484 26.04 -7.11 5.38
N LEU A 485 25.37 -6.00 5.68
CA LEU A 485 24.42 -5.91 6.80
C LEU A 485 23.27 -6.94 6.65
N ARG A 486 22.71 -7.08 5.44
CA ARG A 486 21.69 -8.09 5.13
C ARG A 486 22.21 -9.51 5.37
N ALA A 487 23.46 -9.79 4.97
CA ALA A 487 24.09 -11.10 5.17
C ALA A 487 24.31 -11.40 6.67
N LEU A 488 24.74 -10.42 7.46
CA LEU A 488 24.91 -10.56 8.90
C LEU A 488 23.58 -10.78 9.62
N HIS A 489 22.51 -10.06 9.26
CA HIS A 489 21.16 -10.33 9.79
C HIS A 489 20.68 -11.74 9.48
N LYS A 490 20.85 -12.20 8.23
CA LYS A 490 20.51 -13.58 7.83
C LYS A 490 21.27 -14.61 8.64
N ARG A 491 22.57 -14.37 8.88
CA ARG A 491 23.43 -15.22 9.71
C ARG A 491 22.97 -15.23 11.17
N ARG A 492 22.56 -14.09 11.72
CA ARG A 492 22.02 -13.99 13.08
C ARG A 492 20.75 -14.81 13.24
N THR A 493 19.77 -14.63 12.35
CA THR A 493 18.50 -15.38 12.40
C THR A 493 18.72 -16.89 12.33
N ALA A 494 19.63 -17.35 11.47
CA ALA A 494 19.96 -18.77 11.35
C ALA A 494 20.63 -19.34 12.61
N ARG A 495 21.44 -18.54 13.30
CA ARG A 495 22.20 -18.96 14.50
C ARG A 495 21.43 -18.81 15.82
N THR A 496 20.33 -18.07 15.81
CA THR A 496 19.37 -18.00 16.92
C THR A 496 18.33 -19.12 16.89
N ASP A 497 18.32 -19.96 15.85
CA ASP A 497 17.47 -21.16 15.80
C ASP A 497 17.92 -22.18 16.87
N PRO A 498 17.01 -22.70 17.72
CA PRO A 498 17.33 -23.72 18.73
C PRO A 498 18.00 -24.99 18.18
N ARG A 499 17.89 -25.24 16.86
CA ARG A 499 18.50 -26.38 16.17
C ARG A 499 19.90 -26.09 15.60
N SER A 500 20.36 -24.84 15.67
CA SER A 500 21.67 -24.45 15.18
C SER A 500 22.79 -24.90 16.13
N SER A 501 23.83 -25.53 15.59
CA SER A 501 25.05 -25.88 16.33
C SER A 501 26.01 -24.69 16.52
N LEU A 502 25.75 -23.57 15.85
CA LEU A 502 26.56 -22.35 15.91
C LEU A 502 25.78 -21.25 16.62
N ILE A 503 26.35 -20.72 17.70
CA ILE A 503 25.76 -19.66 18.54
C ILE A 503 26.26 -18.29 18.04
N TRP A 504 25.40 -17.28 18.10
CA TRP A 504 25.77 -15.88 17.82
C TRP A 504 26.66 -15.34 18.95
N ASP A 505 27.89 -14.93 18.64
CA ASP A 505 28.87 -14.48 19.63
C ASP A 505 29.02 -12.95 19.69
N LYS A 506 29.79 -12.47 20.68
CA LYS A 506 30.02 -11.04 20.91
C LYS A 506 30.78 -10.37 19.76
N LYS A 507 31.75 -11.06 19.15
CA LYS A 507 32.55 -10.52 18.04
C LYS A 507 31.67 -10.29 16.81
N GLN A 508 30.74 -11.21 16.55
CA GLN A 508 29.75 -11.07 15.48
C GLN A 508 28.75 -9.94 15.75
N GLN A 509 28.41 -9.69 17.01
CA GLN A 509 27.59 -8.54 17.38
C GLN A 509 28.36 -7.23 17.14
N GLU A 510 29.63 -7.15 17.54
CA GLU A 510 30.49 -5.99 17.28
C GLU A 510 30.67 -5.74 15.77
N GLU A 511 30.81 -6.79 14.95
CA GLU A 511 30.83 -6.72 13.47
C GLU A 511 29.50 -6.20 12.90
N LEU A 512 28.37 -6.70 13.42
CA LEU A 512 27.04 -6.23 13.02
C LEU A 512 26.86 -4.75 13.34
N ASP A 513 27.24 -4.31 14.55
CA ASP A 513 27.07 -2.92 14.99
C ASP A 513 27.95 -1.97 14.16
N ALA A 514 29.18 -2.35 13.81
CA ALA A 514 30.07 -1.57 12.95
C ALA A 514 29.55 -1.49 11.49
N THR A 515 29.07 -2.61 10.96
CA THR A 515 28.46 -2.67 9.62
C THR A 515 27.16 -1.88 9.57
N ALA A 516 26.34 -1.95 10.62
CA ALA A 516 25.11 -1.20 10.75
C ALA A 516 25.40 0.31 10.77
N LEU A 517 26.34 0.77 11.61
CA LEU A 517 26.73 2.18 11.64
C LEU A 517 27.13 2.70 10.25
N THR A 518 27.82 1.84 9.48
CA THR A 518 28.25 2.16 8.13
C THR A 518 27.10 2.25 7.13
N ALA A 519 26.28 1.21 7.08
CA ALA A 519 25.15 1.12 6.17
C ALA A 519 24.06 2.19 6.46
N GLN A 520 23.92 2.58 7.73
CA GLN A 520 22.93 3.56 8.19
C GLN A 520 23.35 5.01 8.02
N SER A 521 24.63 5.26 7.73
CA SER A 521 25.14 6.59 7.43
C SER A 521 24.83 6.91 5.98
N GLY A 522 24.08 7.98 5.76
CA GLY A 522 23.76 8.48 4.42
C GLY A 522 23.90 9.99 4.37
N LEU A 523 23.69 10.53 3.18
CA LEU A 523 23.76 11.97 2.94
C LEU A 523 22.51 12.44 2.23
N VAL A 524 22.03 13.61 2.63
CA VAL A 524 20.86 14.23 2.06
C VAL A 524 21.24 15.60 1.55
N HIS A 525 20.95 15.84 0.27
CA HIS A 525 21.16 17.12 -0.39
C HIS A 525 19.80 17.70 -0.77
N ILE A 526 19.56 18.95 -0.39
CA ILE A 526 18.28 19.63 -0.64
C ILE A 526 18.57 20.89 -1.46
N TYR A 527 17.87 21.01 -2.57
CA TYR A 527 17.90 22.18 -3.45
C TYR A 527 16.49 22.76 -3.59
N LEU A 528 16.37 24.07 -3.43
CA LEU A 528 15.14 24.84 -3.54
C LEU A 528 15.29 25.82 -4.73
N GLN A 529 14.38 25.74 -5.70
CA GLN A 529 14.40 26.55 -6.92
C GLN A 529 13.31 27.62 -6.96
#